data_AF-A0A1H7Y5J4-F1
#
_entry.id   AF-A0A1H7Y5J4-F1
#
_cell.length_a   1.000
_cell.length_b   1.000
_cell.length_c   1.000
_cell.angle_alpha   90.00
_cell.angle_beta   90.00
_cell.angle_gamma   90.00
#
_symmetry.space_group_name_H-M   'P 1'
#
loop_
_entity.id
_entity.type
_entity.pdbx_description
1 polymer ?
#
loop_
_entity_poly.entity_id
_entity_poly.type
_entity_poly.pdbx_seq_one_letter_code
_entity_poly.pdbx_strand_id
1 'polypeptide(L)'
;MRKSIIVGIASLIVASTCIAAGPNHDADKLRDQADQIELEAKEGFAKASSVPEVTKIMGNAQLKFSRLLMNQNNRILQQQDKIMSQQDKIIRQNDEIIRMLDKDSK
;
A
#
# COMPACT_ATOMS: atom_id res chain seq x y z
N MET A 1 22.29 -22.84 11.77
CA MET A 1 21.35 -22.84 10.62
C MET A 1 19.87 -22.55 10.96
N ARG A 2 19.47 -22.18 12.20
CA ARG A 2 18.05 -21.87 12.51
C ARG A 2 17.70 -20.37 12.60
N LYS A 3 18.70 -19.48 12.67
CA LYS A 3 18.49 -18.02 12.77
C LYS A 3 18.29 -17.34 11.41
N SER A 4 18.64 -18.00 10.30
CA SER A 4 18.61 -17.40 8.95
C SER A 4 17.25 -17.47 8.25
N ILE A 5 16.35 -18.38 8.67
CA ILE A 5 15.04 -18.56 8.01
C ILE A 5 14.02 -17.49 8.46
N ILE A 6 14.09 -17.04 9.72
CA ILE A 6 13.17 -16.03 10.28
C ILE A 6 13.44 -14.64 9.68
N VAL A 7 14.72 -14.33 9.42
CA VAL A 7 15.10 -13.07 8.74
C VAL A 7 14.68 -13.09 7.27
N GLY A 8 14.75 -14.26 6.61
CA GLY A 8 14.41 -14.40 5.19
C GLY A 8 12.96 -14.12 4.83
N ILE A 9 12.00 -14.35 5.74
CA ILE A 9 10.57 -14.10 5.47
C ILE A 9 10.18 -12.65 5.80
N ALA A 10 10.81 -12.03 6.81
CA ALA A 10 10.62 -10.61 7.08
C ALA A 10 11.19 -9.72 5.95
N SER A 11 12.33 -10.10 5.37
CA SER A 11 12.92 -9.38 4.24
C SER A 11 12.15 -9.50 2.92
N LEU A 12 11.32 -10.53 2.74
CA LEU A 12 10.55 -10.71 1.51
C LEU A 12 9.29 -9.81 1.45
N ILE A 13 8.76 -9.41 2.60
CA ILE A 13 7.57 -8.55 2.69
C ILE A 13 7.95 -7.07 2.48
N VAL A 14 9.16 -6.67 2.88
CA VAL A 14 9.63 -5.27 2.77
C VAL A 14 10.11 -4.90 1.36
N ALA A 15 10.50 -5.89 0.53
CA ALA A 15 11.05 -5.62 -0.80
C ALA A 15 10.00 -5.39 -1.91
N SER A 16 8.70 -5.52 -1.62
CA SER A 16 7.65 -5.67 -2.65
C SER A 16 6.77 -4.44 -2.88
N THR A 17 7.09 -3.26 -2.35
CA THR A 17 6.26 -2.06 -2.55
C THR A 17 7.06 -0.87 -3.04
N CYS A 18 7.75 -1.03 -4.17
CA CYS A 18 7.91 0.09 -5.11
C CYS A 18 6.62 0.18 -5.94
N ILE A 19 5.57 0.78 -5.39
CA ILE A 19 4.36 1.12 -6.16
C ILE A 19 4.13 2.62 -6.03
N ALA A 20 4.05 3.26 -7.19
CA ALA A 20 3.99 4.70 -7.40
C ALA A 20 2.99 5.40 -6.49
N ALA A 21 3.49 6.18 -5.52
CA ALA A 21 2.72 7.18 -4.80
C ALA A 21 3.25 8.56 -5.18
N GLY A 22 2.42 9.37 -5.84
CA GLY A 22 2.58 10.83 -5.74
C GLY A 22 2.03 11.32 -4.40
N PRO A 23 2.24 12.60 -4.07
CA PRO A 23 3.39 13.09 -3.31
C PRO A 23 3.41 12.61 -1.83
N ASN A 24 4.56 12.10 -1.39
CA ASN A 24 5.16 11.91 -0.05
C ASN A 24 4.32 11.71 1.23
N HIS A 25 3.18 12.38 1.45
CA HIS A 25 2.51 12.39 2.76
C HIS A 25 1.90 11.04 3.16
N ASP A 26 1.51 10.23 2.18
CA ASP A 26 0.94 8.90 2.43
C ASP A 26 2.00 7.81 2.61
N ALA A 27 3.17 8.00 2.01
CA ALA A 27 4.30 7.09 2.15
C ALA A 27 4.96 7.22 3.53
N ASP A 28 5.09 8.44 4.05
CA ASP A 28 5.67 8.68 5.37
C ASP A 28 4.79 8.09 6.48
N LYS A 29 3.47 8.32 6.44
CA LYS A 29 2.53 7.71 7.40
C LYS A 29 2.54 6.19 7.35
N LEU A 30 2.65 5.62 6.15
CA LEU A 30 2.77 4.18 5.98
C LEU A 30 4.00 3.61 6.65
N ARG A 31 5.12 4.30 6.42
CA ARG A 31 6.40 3.93 6.99
C ARG A 31 6.35 4.01 8.50
N ASP A 32 5.80 5.09 9.07
CA ASP A 32 5.64 5.22 10.52
C ASP A 32 4.78 4.09 11.10
N GLN A 33 3.69 3.72 10.41
CA GLN A 33 2.83 2.60 10.82
C GLN A 33 3.55 1.25 10.72
N ALA A 34 4.35 1.04 9.68
CA ALA A 34 5.16 -0.16 9.51
C ALA A 34 6.25 -0.27 10.59
N ASP A 35 6.97 0.81 10.84
CA ASP A 35 8.02 0.92 11.85
C ASP A 35 7.45 0.66 13.25
N GLN A 36 6.26 1.18 13.55
CA GLN A 36 5.57 0.91 14.81
C GLN A 36 5.19 -0.58 14.97
N ILE A 37 4.68 -1.22 13.92
CA ILE A 37 4.35 -2.66 13.95
C ILE A 37 5.63 -3.48 14.19
N GLU A 38 6.73 -3.12 13.54
CA GLU A 38 8.03 -3.78 13.73
C GLU A 38 8.55 -3.60 15.16
N LEU A 39 8.48 -2.38 15.70
CA LEU A 39 8.90 -2.09 17.07
C LEU A 39 8.09 -2.91 18.09
N GLU A 40 6.78 -2.92 17.97
CA GLU A 40 5.90 -3.71 18.84
C GLU A 40 6.21 -5.21 18.77
N ALA A 41 6.48 -5.73 17.57
CA ALA A 41 6.85 -7.13 17.39
C ALA A 41 8.20 -7.44 18.05
N LYS A 42 9.21 -6.58 17.86
CA LYS A 42 10.54 -6.71 18.48
C LYS A 42 10.45 -6.68 20.00
N GLU A 43 9.71 -5.75 20.57
CA GLU A 43 9.49 -5.68 22.01
C GLU A 43 8.75 -6.91 22.53
N GLY A 44 7.74 -7.37 21.79
CA GLY A 44 7.02 -8.61 22.09
C GLY A 44 7.96 -9.80 22.13
N PHE A 45 8.83 -9.95 21.13
CA PHE A 45 9.80 -11.05 21.07
C PHE A 45 10.81 -11.01 22.21
N ALA A 46 11.26 -9.82 22.62
CA ALA A 46 12.16 -9.67 23.76
C ALA A 46 11.52 -10.10 25.10
N LYS A 47 10.19 -9.96 25.21
CA LYS A 47 9.41 -10.32 26.40
C LYS A 47 8.87 -11.75 26.37
N ALA A 48 8.90 -12.42 25.21
CA ALA A 48 8.35 -13.75 25.04
C ALA A 48 9.18 -14.79 25.79
N SER A 49 8.51 -15.61 26.59
CA SER A 49 9.13 -16.67 27.39
C SER A 49 9.09 -18.04 26.70
N SER A 50 8.29 -18.16 25.64
CA SER A 50 8.03 -19.44 24.99
C SER A 50 7.83 -19.32 23.47
N VAL A 51 8.04 -20.43 22.76
CA VAL A 51 7.83 -20.52 21.31
C VAL A 51 6.39 -20.20 20.91
N PRO A 52 5.34 -20.70 21.60
CA PRO A 52 3.95 -20.34 21.27
C PRO A 52 3.67 -18.84 21.35
N GLU A 53 4.25 -18.13 22.33
CA GLU A 53 4.12 -16.67 22.44
C GLU A 53 4.77 -15.95 21.25
N VAL A 54 5.97 -16.36 20.86
CA VAL A 54 6.64 -15.84 19.66
C VAL A 54 5.78 -16.04 18.41
N THR A 55 5.19 -17.24 18.23
CA THR A 55 4.30 -17.52 17.10
C THR A 55 3.08 -16.61 17.10
N LYS A 56 2.47 -16.36 18.26
CA LYS A 56 1.33 -15.44 18.40
C LYS A 56 1.71 -14.00 18.05
N ILE A 57 2.86 -13.52 18.55
CA ILE A 57 3.36 -12.18 18.24
C ILE A 57 3.61 -12.03 16.75
N MET A 58 4.25 -13.02 16.12
CA MET A 58 4.52 -13.02 14.69
C MET A 58 3.23 -13.02 13.86
N GLY A 59 2.25 -13.87 14.21
CA GLY A 59 0.96 -13.90 13.53
C GLY A 59 0.20 -12.57 13.65
N ASN A 60 0.24 -11.94 14.82
CA ASN A 60 -0.35 -10.61 15.01
C ASN A 60 0.34 -9.54 14.17
N ALA A 61 1.68 -9.52 14.11
CA ALA A 61 2.42 -8.59 13.27
C ALA A 61 2.08 -8.78 11.78
N GLN A 62 2.05 -10.02 11.30
CA GLN A 62 1.66 -10.34 9.92
C GLN A 62 0.25 -9.86 9.58
N LEU A 63 -0.72 -10.04 10.49
CA LEU A 63 -2.08 -9.54 10.31
C LEU A 63 -2.13 -8.01 10.25
N LYS A 64 -1.36 -7.31 11.11
CA LYS A 64 -1.28 -5.84 11.08
C LYS A 64 -0.69 -5.33 9.77
N PHE A 65 0.42 -5.91 9.30
CA PHE A 65 1.00 -5.58 8.01
C PHE A 65 0.03 -5.83 6.84
N SER A 66 -0.66 -6.97 6.86
CA SER A 66 -1.64 -7.31 5.82
C SER A 66 -2.77 -6.28 5.74
N ARG A 67 -3.30 -5.82 6.89
CA ARG A 67 -4.31 -4.75 6.93
C ARG A 67 -3.75 -3.42 6.43
N LEU A 68 -2.52 -3.08 6.79
CA LEU A 68 -1.86 -1.86 6.34
C LEU A 68 -1.77 -1.83 4.81
N LEU A 69 -1.33 -2.94 4.19
CA LEU A 69 -1.24 -3.09 2.75
C LEU A 69 -2.62 -3.06 2.07
N MET A 70 -3.62 -3.75 2.63
CA MET A 70 -5.00 -3.70 2.11
C MET A 70 -5.56 -2.28 2.10
N ASN A 71 -5.34 -1.52 3.17
CA ASN A 71 -5.78 -0.14 3.26
C ASN A 71 -5.11 0.73 2.19
N GLN A 72 -3.82 0.53 1.92
CA GLN A 72 -3.15 1.27 0.86
C GLN A 72 -3.65 0.92 -0.53
N ASN A 73 -3.84 -0.37 -0.81
CA ASN A 73 -4.41 -0.80 -2.08
C ASN A 73 -5.79 -0.17 -2.30
N ASN A 74 -6.64 -0.13 -1.28
CA ASN A 74 -7.95 0.53 -1.37
C ASN A 74 -7.83 2.02 -1.70
N ARG A 75 -6.84 2.72 -1.13
CA ARG A 75 -6.60 4.14 -1.44
C ARG A 75 -6.09 4.35 -2.86
N ILE A 76 -5.20 3.48 -3.34
CA ILE A 76 -4.70 3.49 -4.73
C ILE A 76 -5.88 3.28 -5.69
N LEU A 77 -6.73 2.29 -5.43
CA LEU A 77 -7.93 2.03 -6.25
C LEU A 77 -8.87 3.26 -6.28
N GLN A 78 -9.12 3.90 -5.14
CA GLN A 78 -9.91 5.14 -5.09
C GLN A 78 -9.29 6.30 -5.89
N GLN A 79 -7.95 6.40 -5.90
CA GLN A 79 -7.27 7.40 -6.73
C GLN A 79 -7.40 7.07 -8.21
N GLN A 80 -7.27 5.79 -8.57
CA GLN A 80 -7.45 5.32 -9.93
C GLN A 80 -8.88 5.59 -10.44
N ASP A 81 -9.90 5.36 -9.62
CA ASP A 81 -11.30 5.68 -9.96
C ASP A 81 -11.49 7.18 -10.23
N LYS A 82 -10.86 8.04 -9.44
CA LYS A 82 -10.89 9.50 -9.66
C LYS A 82 -10.22 9.90 -10.97
N ILE A 83 -9.07 9.30 -11.28
CA ILE A 83 -8.34 9.54 -12.53
C ILE A 83 -9.20 9.09 -13.73
N MET A 84 -9.79 7.90 -13.66
CA MET A 84 -10.70 7.40 -14.71
C MET A 84 -11.89 8.36 -14.93
N SER A 85 -12.51 8.84 -13.84
CA SER A 85 -13.60 9.81 -13.94
C SER A 85 -13.16 11.15 -14.57
N GLN A 86 -11.95 11.60 -14.29
CA GLN A 86 -11.39 12.80 -14.94
C GLN A 86 -11.12 12.55 -16.43
N GLN A 87 -10.58 11.37 -16.77
CA GLN A 87 -10.34 10.98 -18.15
C GLN A 87 -11.64 10.92 -18.96
N ASP A 88 -12.72 10.37 -18.39
CA ASP A 88 -14.04 10.37 -19.04
C ASP A 88 -14.56 11.78 -19.33
N LYS A 89 -14.33 12.73 -18.42
CA LYS A 89 -14.70 14.14 -18.64
C LYS A 89 -13.90 14.75 -19.79
N ILE A 90 -12.60 14.50 -19.85
CA ILE A 90 -11.73 14.99 -20.92
C ILE A 90 -12.18 14.41 -22.27
N ILE A 91 -12.49 13.11 -22.32
CA ILE A 91 -12.99 12.46 -23.55
C ILE A 91 -14.27 13.13 -24.03
N ARG A 92 -15.24 13.37 -23.14
CA ARG A 92 -16.50 14.06 -23.50
C ARG A 92 -16.27 15.48 -24.00
N GLN A 93 -15.36 16.23 -23.37
CA GLN A 93 -15.00 17.58 -23.82
C GLN A 93 -14.35 17.55 -25.21
N ASN A 94 -13.46 16.59 -25.46
CA ASN A 94 -12.86 16.41 -26.78
C ASN A 94 -13.91 16.07 -27.85
N ASP A 95 -14.86 15.19 -27.55
CA ASP A 95 -15.98 14.86 -28.46
C ASP A 95 -16.81 16.10 -28.81
N GLU A 96 -17.05 16.99 -27.84
CA GLU A 96 -17.78 18.24 -28.05
C GLU A 96 -16.99 19.22 -28.94
N ILE A 97 -15.69 19.36 -28.71
CA ILE A 97 -14.80 20.18 -29.56
C ILE A 97 -14.80 19.65 -30.99
N ILE A 98 -14.68 18.35 -31.20
CA ILE A 98 -14.71 17.72 -32.53
C ILE A 98 -16.03 18.03 -33.24
N ARG A 99 -17.17 17.95 -32.55
CA ARG A 99 -18.49 18.27 -33.13
C ARG A 99 -18.62 19.75 -33.50
N MET A 100 -18.05 20.66 -32.72
CA MET A 100 -18.06 22.10 -33.06
C MET A 100 -17.23 22.36 -34.32
N LEU A 101 -16.03 21.78 -34.41
CA LEU A 101 -15.17 21.91 -35.58
C LEU A 101 -15.81 21.32 -36.85
N ASP A 102 -16.51 20.18 -36.77
CA ASP A 102 -17.23 19.61 -37.92
C ASP A 102 -18.38 20.50 -38.40
N LYS A 103 -19.04 21.22 -37.48
CA LYS A 103 -20.11 22.18 -37.82
C LYS A 103 -19.56 23.43 -38.50
N ASP A 104 -18.46 23.98 -38.00
CA ASP A 104 -17.84 25.19 -38.55
C ASP A 104 -17.15 24.94 -39.90
N SER A 105 -16.90 23.69 -40.25
CA SER A 105 -16.32 23.27 -41.54
C SER A 105 -17.35 23.08 -42.67
N LYS A 106 -18.65 23.27 -42.42
CA LYS A 106 -19.74 23.14 -43.42
C LYS A 106 -20.34 24.49 -43.75
#